data_AF-A0A0Q6YNB1-F1
#
_entry.id   AF-A0A0Q6YNB1-F1
#
_cell.length_a   1.000
_cell.length_b   1.000
_cell.length_c   1.000
_cell.angle_alpha   90.00
_cell.angle_beta   90.00
_cell.angle_gamma   90.00
#
_symmetry.space_group_name_H-M   'P 1'
#
loop_
_entity.id
_entity.type
_entity.pdbx_description
1 polymer ?
#
loop_
_entity_poly.entity_id
_entity_poly.type
_entity_poly.pdbx_seq_one_letter_code
_entity_poly.pdbx_strand_id
1 'polypeptide(L)'
;MDQATGGLSSSATYLLTGWAKAAGGSEQVAVGVKNFGGTESFSKATGTAYAQQPIFLTTGSGNTSATVYCYKNSGTSAGYCDDYTLIKLS
;
A
#
# COMPACT_ATOMS: atom_id res chain seq x y z
N MET A 1 -3.34 -8.65 -4.52
CA MET A 1 -4.71 -8.23 -4.14
C MET A 1 -4.78 -6.74 -4.39
N ASP A 2 -5.84 -6.28 -5.04
CA ASP A 2 -6.09 -4.87 -5.31
C ASP A 2 -7.46 -4.52 -4.72
N GLN A 3 -7.55 -3.40 -3.99
CA GLN A 3 -8.79 -2.90 -3.40
C GLN A 3 -8.97 -1.43 -3.76
N ALA A 4 -10.12 -1.11 -4.35
CA ALA A 4 -10.52 0.27 -4.56
C ALA A 4 -10.98 0.89 -3.23
N THR A 5 -10.42 2.03 -2.86
CA THR A 5 -10.89 2.89 -1.78
C THR A 5 -11.63 4.07 -2.39
N GLY A 6 -12.79 4.43 -1.83
CA GLY A 6 -13.60 5.56 -2.27
C GLY A 6 -13.86 6.56 -1.13
N GLY A 7 -14.46 7.70 -1.46
CA GLY A 7 -14.76 8.75 -0.47
C GLY A 7 -13.55 9.57 -0.04
N LEU A 8 -12.46 9.56 -0.82
CA LEU A 8 -11.31 10.41 -0.58
C LEU A 8 -11.62 11.86 -0.97
N SER A 9 -11.04 12.82 -0.26
CA SER A 9 -11.00 14.21 -0.70
C SER A 9 -9.98 14.35 -1.85
N SER A 10 -10.27 15.18 -2.84
CA SER A 10 -9.29 15.58 -3.85
C SER A 10 -8.26 16.55 -3.26
N SER A 11 -7.07 16.61 -3.87
CA SER A 11 -5.96 17.47 -3.43
C SER A 11 -5.60 17.32 -1.94
N ALA A 12 -5.84 16.13 -1.36
CA ALA A 12 -5.68 15.86 0.06
C ALA A 12 -4.57 14.84 0.29
N THR A 13 -3.86 14.99 1.40
CA THR A 13 -2.76 14.10 1.77
C THR A 13 -3.25 13.04 2.74
N TYR A 14 -2.84 11.80 2.48
CA TYR A 14 -3.17 10.63 3.28
C TYR A 14 -1.90 9.85 3.66
N LEU A 15 -1.95 9.21 4.82
CA LEU A 15 -1.05 8.12 5.18
C LEU A 15 -1.79 6.80 5.00
N LEU A 16 -1.29 5.96 4.07
CA LEU A 16 -1.63 4.55 4.00
C LEU A 16 -0.65 3.77 4.87
N THR A 17 -1.16 2.88 5.70
CA THR A 17 -0.38 1.82 6.35
C THR A 17 -0.96 0.46 6.02
N GLY A 18 -0.09 -0.55 6.03
CA GLY A 18 -0.48 -1.96 6.00
C GLY A 18 0.65 -2.80 6.59
N TRP A 19 0.33 -3.90 7.24
CA TRP A 19 1.32 -4.83 7.75
C TRP A 19 1.64 -5.87 6.69
N ALA A 20 2.91 -6.17 6.47
CA ALA A 20 3.31 -7.18 5.49
C ALA A 20 4.47 -8.04 5.98
N LYS A 21 4.54 -9.26 5.45
CA LYS A 21 5.69 -10.17 5.58
C LYS A 21 5.83 -11.11 4.39
N ALA A 22 7.05 -11.58 4.13
CA ALA A 22 7.31 -12.69 3.23
C ALA A 22 7.51 -13.98 4.04
N ALA A 23 7.14 -15.15 3.52
CA ALA A 23 7.49 -16.42 4.17
C ALA A 23 8.97 -16.80 3.95
N GLY A 24 9.55 -16.37 2.82
CA GLY A 24 10.97 -16.57 2.51
C GLY A 24 11.82 -15.38 2.99
N GLY A 25 12.91 -15.65 3.71
CA GLY A 25 13.75 -14.60 4.31
C GLY A 25 14.44 -13.65 3.33
N SER A 26 14.61 -14.06 2.07
CA SER A 26 15.16 -13.24 0.99
C SER A 26 14.10 -12.68 0.05
N GLU A 27 12.82 -13.03 0.25
CA GLU A 27 11.70 -12.57 -0.57
C GLU A 27 11.09 -11.28 0.02
N GLN A 28 10.32 -10.56 -0.81
CA GLN A 28 9.77 -9.26 -0.47
C GLN A 28 8.29 -9.17 -0.85
N VAL A 29 7.51 -8.49 -0.01
CA VAL A 29 6.10 -8.17 -0.29
C VAL A 29 5.92 -6.67 -0.23
N ALA A 30 5.32 -6.10 -1.28
CA ALA A 30 5.02 -4.68 -1.38
C ALA A 30 3.60 -4.40 -0.91
N VAL A 31 3.46 -3.37 -0.08
CA VAL A 31 2.21 -2.63 0.12
C VAL A 31 2.30 -1.41 -0.78
N GLY A 32 1.25 -1.09 -1.53
CA GLY A 32 1.29 0.05 -2.45
C GLY A 32 -0.05 0.67 -2.74
N VAL A 33 0.00 1.82 -3.40
CA VAL A 33 -1.16 2.61 -3.80
C VAL A 33 -0.95 3.22 -5.19
N LYS A 34 -1.98 3.12 -6.03
CA LYS A 34 -2.00 3.64 -7.41
C LYS A 34 -3.37 4.25 -7.73
N ASN A 35 -3.53 4.80 -8.92
CA ASN A 35 -4.80 5.36 -9.44
C ASN A 35 -5.42 6.49 -8.60
N PHE A 36 -4.61 7.19 -7.80
CA PHE A 36 -5.06 8.31 -6.96
C PHE A 36 -4.83 9.68 -7.60
N GLY A 37 -4.41 9.72 -8.88
CA GLY A 37 -4.08 10.96 -9.61
C GLY A 37 -2.63 11.40 -9.49
N GLY A 38 -1.81 10.70 -8.71
CA GLY A 38 -0.36 10.87 -8.66
C GLY A 38 0.40 9.61 -9.11
N THR A 39 1.72 9.63 -8.94
CA THR A 39 2.60 8.49 -9.23
C THR A 39 2.38 7.37 -8.23
N GLU A 40 2.26 6.13 -8.71
CA GLU A 40 2.22 4.95 -7.85
C GLU A 40 3.34 4.94 -6.80
N SER A 41 2.99 4.62 -5.56
CA SER A 41 3.91 4.63 -4.42
C SER A 41 3.75 3.34 -3.62
N PHE A 42 4.87 2.76 -3.16
CA PHE A 42 4.88 1.51 -2.40
C PHE A 42 6.05 1.44 -1.42
N SER A 43 5.90 0.59 -0.40
CA SER A 43 6.97 0.18 0.51
C SER A 43 7.00 -1.34 0.62
N LYS A 44 8.18 -1.90 0.87
CA LYS A 44 8.40 -3.35 0.88
C LYS A 44 8.77 -3.85 2.27
N ALA A 45 8.05 -4.86 2.73
CA ALA A 45 8.51 -5.69 3.84
C ALA A 45 9.55 -6.69 3.33
N THR A 46 10.68 -6.78 4.03
CA THR A 46 11.74 -7.76 3.79
C THR A 46 11.86 -8.64 5.03
N GLY A 47 11.72 -9.96 4.85
CA GLY A 47 11.81 -10.93 5.93
C GLY A 47 10.47 -11.48 6.43
N THR A 48 10.57 -12.27 7.50
CA THR A 48 9.53 -13.22 7.93
C THR A 48 8.67 -12.77 9.10
N ALA A 49 9.01 -11.65 9.72
CA ALA A 49 8.19 -10.97 10.70
C ALA A 49 7.30 -9.92 10.03
N TYR A 50 6.09 -9.72 10.55
CA TYR A 50 5.24 -8.62 10.11
C TYR A 50 5.89 -7.28 10.44
N ALA A 51 5.96 -6.41 9.43
CA ALA A 51 6.42 -5.03 9.57
C ALA A 51 5.42 -4.08 8.91
N GLN A 52 5.10 -2.98 9.57
CA GLN A 52 4.21 -1.97 9.04
C GLN A 52 4.89 -1.15 7.93
N GLN A 53 4.16 -0.93 6.84
CA GLN A 53 4.62 -0.24 5.64
C GLN A 53 3.91 1.13 5.52
N PRO A 54 4.57 2.25 5.84
CA PRO A 54 3.99 3.59 5.72
C PRO A 54 4.18 4.15 4.31
N ILE A 55 3.11 4.70 3.72
CA ILE A 55 3.14 5.31 2.38
C ILE A 55 2.32 6.59 2.42
N PHE A 56 2.95 7.71 2.05
CA PHE A 56 2.27 8.98 1.88
C PHE A 56 1.78 9.11 0.44
N LEU A 57 0.56 9.59 0.28
CA LEU A 57 0.01 9.95 -1.02
C LEU A 57 -0.75 11.27 -0.93
N THR A 58 -0.77 12.02 -2.03
CA THR A 58 -1.65 13.18 -2.21
C THR A 58 -2.55 12.91 -3.41
N THR A 59 -3.87 12.94 -3.21
CA THR A 59 -4.83 12.72 -4.29
C THR A 59 -4.75 13.84 -5.33
N GLY A 60 -4.98 13.50 -6.59
CA GLY A 60 -5.14 14.49 -7.67
C GLY A 60 -6.37 15.37 -7.47
N SER A 61 -6.45 16.46 -8.23
CA SER A 61 -7.50 17.49 -8.09
C SER A 61 -8.92 17.00 -8.38
N GLY A 62 -9.08 15.88 -9.08
CA GLY A 62 -10.37 15.23 -9.35
C GLY A 62 -10.52 13.83 -8.77
N ASN A 63 -9.53 13.33 -8.03
CA ASN A 63 -9.50 11.94 -7.58
C ASN A 63 -10.11 11.81 -6.18
N THR A 64 -11.18 11.03 -6.09
CA THR A 64 -11.87 10.68 -4.84
C THR A 64 -11.72 9.20 -4.49
N SER A 65 -10.81 8.51 -5.18
CA SER A 65 -10.51 7.10 -5.00
C SER A 65 -9.03 6.79 -5.19
N ALA A 66 -8.58 5.67 -4.63
CA ALA A 66 -7.27 5.09 -4.89
C ALA A 66 -7.40 3.56 -5.00
N THR A 67 -6.39 2.90 -5.58
CA THR A 67 -6.28 1.44 -5.54
C THR A 67 -5.12 1.08 -4.62
N VAL A 68 -5.42 0.44 -3.49
CA VAL A 68 -4.43 -0.09 -2.55
C VAL A 68 -4.15 -1.54 -2.91
N TYR A 69 -2.90 -1.99 -2.79
CA TYR A 69 -2.53 -3.36 -3.14
C TYR A 69 -1.53 -4.02 -2.19
N CYS A 70 -1.53 -5.34 -2.25
CA CYS A 70 -0.50 -6.25 -1.76
C CYS A 70 0.09 -7.02 -2.94
N TYR A 71 1.41 -6.92 -3.16
CA TYR A 71 2.06 -7.52 -4.32
C TYR A 71 3.38 -8.22 -3.95
N LYS A 72 3.56 -9.45 -4.46
CA LYS A 72 4.81 -10.22 -4.37
C LYS A 72 5.31 -10.48 -5.78
N ASN A 73 6.46 -9.91 -6.13
CA ASN A 73 6.94 -9.90 -7.51
C ASN A 73 7.60 -11.21 -7.95
N SER A 74 8.27 -11.91 -7.04
CA SER A 74 9.09 -13.08 -7.37
C SER A 74 9.26 -14.01 -6.16
N GLY A 75 9.85 -15.18 -6.39
CA GLY A 75 10.03 -16.22 -5.38
C GLY A 75 8.82 -17.16 -5.26
N THR A 76 9.00 -18.30 -4.61
CA THR A 76 7.98 -19.34 -4.50
C THR A 76 7.27 -19.35 -3.13
N SER A 77 7.85 -18.71 -2.13
CA SER A 77 7.26 -18.64 -0.78
C SER A 77 6.05 -17.71 -0.77
N ALA A 78 5.11 -17.94 0.15
CA ALA A 78 3.94 -17.07 0.27
C ALA A 78 4.31 -15.66 0.73
N GLY A 79 3.46 -14.68 0.38
CA GLY A 79 3.52 -13.32 0.88
C GLY A 79 2.20 -12.94 1.52
N TYR A 80 2.25 -12.13 2.56
CA TYR A 80 1.08 -11.77 3.36
C TYR A 80 1.04 -10.27 3.58
N CYS A 81 -0.16 -9.70 3.47
CA CYS A 81 -0.46 -8.36 3.94
C CYS A 81 -1.74 -8.40 4.78
N ASP A 82 -1.83 -7.54 5.79
CA ASP A 82 -2.99 -7.43 6.68
C ASP A 82 -3.11 -6.00 7.25
N ASP A 83 -4.23 -5.70 7.91
CA ASP A 83 -4.46 -4.49 8.72
C ASP A 83 -4.15 -3.18 7.98
N TYR A 84 -4.79 -3.00 6.83
CA TYR A 84 -4.69 -1.77 6.05
C TYR A 84 -5.45 -0.61 6.70
N THR A 85 -4.80 0.54 6.86
CA THR A 85 -5.42 1.78 7.36
C THR A 85 -5.10 2.94 6.44
N LEU A 86 -6.08 3.80 6.19
CA LEU A 86 -5.90 5.03 5.44
C LEU A 86 -6.37 6.22 6.29
N ILE A 87 -5.45 7.14 6.59
CA ILE A 87 -5.67 8.28 7.48
C ILE A 87 -5.51 9.56 6.68
N LYS A 88 -6.52 10.44 6.70
CA LYS A 88 -6.41 11.79 6.12
C LYS A 88 -5.55 12.67 7.03
N LEU A 89 -4.59 13.39 6.46
CA LEU A 89 -3.69 14.28 7.19
C LEU A 89 -4.01 15.77 6.97
N SER A 90 -4.44 16.13 5.76
CA SER A 90 -4.87 17.49 5.37
C SER A 90 -5.88 17.44 4.24
#